data_AF-A0A142FUF8-F1
#
_entry.id   AF-A0A142FUF8-F1
#
_cell.length_a   1.000
_cell.length_b   1.000
_cell.length_c   1.000
_cell.angle_alpha   90.00
_cell.angle_beta   90.00
_cell.angle_gamma   90.00
#
_symmetry.space_group_name_H-M   'P 1'
#
loop_
_entity.id
_entity.type
_entity.pdbx_description
1 polymer ?
#
loop_
_entity_poly.entity_id
_entity_poly.type
_entity_poly.pdbx_seq_one_letter_code
_entity_poly.pdbx_strand_id
1 'polypeptide(L)'
;MGGRLRLESVATLVWNTQSGKTLRLGVFFDGTGNHRGNDQILANRDVTNVAKLYDLYRDDGLGSNYRRIYVNGPGTIDGQHTPNGFEASEDLMGLGLGIGPEGGHDRIEFAIRRMRRDIFAGDYEEVVFDVFGFSRGAALARHFVNLINEQPETVLLPQFKGASLFAPMLGVKSVSAFPPGVKARVNFVGLFDTVGSFYLPGDNANLDFNLNLSPSSAERVVHLTAHHEIRKNFPLSSIMDGNGSGPSHFTEIAVPGAHSDVGGGYENPDKGFENIEKIVLGIHSGLADGGHTQRTAIPQLEAQYARPGRTVVAVPQPNGDIHVQERRRTRKELAIYNLHRMHGLAVQAEVPLGGLDLTDIDHALPSALQSAIASWQSAGGSLETSRDYLHGFIHTSHSIYKFGLARISHRSPASLADCAGYRHYRSFAAEID
;
A
#
# COMPACT_ATOMS: atom_id res chain seq x y z
N MET A 1 -87.14 11.56 -9.26
CA MET A 1 -86.28 10.35 -9.33
C MET A 1 -85.80 10.24 -10.77
N GLY A 2 -84.53 10.26 -11.17
CA GLY A 2 -83.22 10.59 -10.61
C GLY A 2 -82.35 10.83 -11.87
N GLY A 3 -81.63 11.92 -12.01
CA GLY A 3 -80.39 12.17 -11.27
C GLY A 3 -79.21 11.85 -12.18
N ARG A 4 -78.80 12.85 -12.97
CA ARG A 4 -77.66 12.88 -13.90
C ARG A 4 -76.35 12.56 -13.16
N LEU A 5 -75.53 11.64 -13.66
CA LEU A 5 -74.13 11.52 -13.22
C LEU A 5 -73.20 11.47 -14.44
N ARG A 6 -72.39 12.53 -14.55
CA ARG A 6 -71.23 12.64 -15.43
C ARG A 6 -70.18 11.63 -14.95
N LEU A 7 -69.59 10.89 -15.88
CA LEU A 7 -68.33 10.21 -15.65
C LEU A 7 -67.23 11.27 -15.69
N GLU A 8 -66.86 11.75 -14.51
CA GLU A 8 -65.66 12.56 -14.31
C GLU A 8 -64.43 11.66 -14.38
N SER A 9 -63.40 12.18 -15.04
CA SER A 9 -62.09 11.57 -15.22
C SER A 9 -61.47 11.17 -13.89
N VAL A 10 -61.20 9.88 -13.70
CA VAL A 10 -60.32 9.41 -12.63
C VAL A 10 -58.90 9.71 -13.10
N ALA A 11 -58.35 10.86 -12.67
CA ALA A 11 -56.92 11.11 -12.76
C ALA A 11 -56.21 10.02 -11.96
N THR A 12 -55.56 9.09 -12.66
CA THR A 12 -54.65 8.13 -12.04
C THR A 12 -53.48 8.94 -11.50
N LEU A 13 -53.47 9.16 -10.19
CA LEU A 13 -52.31 9.67 -9.48
C LEU A 13 -51.21 8.60 -9.61
N VAL A 14 -50.41 8.70 -10.66
CA VAL A 14 -49.17 7.94 -10.77
C VAL A 14 -48.28 8.49 -9.67
N TRP A 15 -48.16 7.75 -8.57
CA TRP A 15 -47.03 7.91 -7.67
C TRP A 15 -45.79 7.62 -8.49
N ASN A 16 -45.17 8.68 -9.01
CA ASN A 16 -43.83 8.62 -9.57
C ASN A 16 -42.88 8.38 -8.40
N THR A 17 -42.78 7.12 -7.95
CA THR A 17 -41.59 6.68 -7.24
C THR A 17 -40.47 6.66 -8.27
N GLN A 18 -39.87 7.84 -8.52
CA GLN A 18 -38.55 7.85 -9.13
C GLN A 18 -37.63 7.16 -8.12
N SER A 19 -37.34 5.89 -8.39
CA SER A 19 -36.14 5.25 -7.89
C SER A 19 -35.00 6.08 -8.43
N GLY A 20 -34.42 6.94 -7.59
CA GLY A 20 -33.31 7.80 -7.97
C GLY A 20 -32.19 6.98 -8.62
N LYS A 21 -31.57 7.52 -9.66
CA LYS A 21 -30.49 6.83 -10.36
C LYS A 21 -29.24 6.86 -9.46
N THR A 22 -28.78 5.69 -9.01
CA THR A 22 -27.57 5.56 -8.19
C THR A 22 -26.36 5.15 -9.05
N LEU A 23 -25.24 5.84 -8.87
CA LEU A 23 -23.93 5.43 -9.37
C LEU A 23 -23.17 4.67 -8.28
N ARG A 24 -22.75 3.45 -8.57
CA ARG A 24 -21.81 2.69 -7.74
C ARG A 24 -20.39 2.88 -8.30
N LEU A 25 -19.51 3.49 -7.50
CA LEU A 25 -18.18 3.91 -7.94
C LEU A 25 -17.07 3.30 -7.08
N GLY A 26 -16.31 2.38 -7.67
CA GLY A 26 -15.10 1.83 -7.05
C GLY A 26 -13.89 2.73 -7.28
N VAL A 27 -13.13 3.08 -6.24
CA VAL A 27 -11.92 3.90 -6.33
C VAL A 27 -10.75 3.18 -5.67
N PHE A 28 -9.68 2.94 -6.42
CA PHE A 28 -8.60 2.03 -6.07
C PHE A 28 -7.25 2.75 -6.06
N PHE A 29 -6.70 3.01 -4.87
CA PHE A 29 -5.45 3.76 -4.67
C PHE A 29 -4.27 2.82 -4.44
N ASP A 30 -3.37 2.70 -5.40
CA ASP A 30 -2.24 1.75 -5.30
C ASP A 30 -1.07 2.26 -4.43
N GLY A 31 -0.20 1.33 -4.03
CA GLY A 31 0.99 1.57 -3.23
C GLY A 31 2.07 2.37 -3.97
N THR A 32 3.01 2.95 -3.24
CA THR A 32 4.07 3.78 -3.85
C THR A 32 4.96 2.98 -4.78
N GLY A 33 5.23 3.55 -5.96
CA GLY A 33 5.96 2.88 -7.02
C GLY A 33 5.17 1.75 -7.71
N ASN A 34 3.88 1.56 -7.37
CA ASN A 34 3.03 0.58 -8.04
C ASN A 34 2.19 1.24 -9.13
N HIS A 35 2.12 0.55 -10.26
CA HIS A 35 1.39 0.97 -11.43
C HIS A 35 0.96 -0.26 -12.22
N ARG A 36 -0.35 -0.54 -12.23
CA ARG A 36 -0.92 -1.75 -12.82
C ARG A 36 -0.40 -2.06 -14.22
N GLY A 37 -0.39 -1.10 -15.14
CA GLY A 37 0.07 -1.34 -16.51
C GLY A 37 1.57 -1.68 -16.62
N ASN A 38 2.38 -1.26 -15.64
CA ASN A 38 3.83 -1.45 -15.65
C ASN A 38 4.17 -2.77 -14.98
N ASP A 39 3.58 -2.98 -13.81
CA ASP A 39 3.76 -4.19 -13.03
C ASP A 39 3.24 -5.43 -13.79
N GLN A 40 2.35 -5.28 -14.79
CA GLN A 40 1.93 -6.36 -15.70
C GLN A 40 3.02 -6.82 -16.69
N ILE A 41 3.93 -5.92 -17.10
CA ILE A 41 4.91 -6.19 -18.15
C ILE A 41 6.31 -6.47 -17.59
N LEU A 42 6.59 -6.05 -16.36
CA LEU A 42 7.88 -6.25 -15.73
C LEU A 42 8.02 -7.68 -15.20
N ALA A 43 9.18 -8.28 -15.46
CA ALA A 43 9.49 -9.65 -15.03
C ALA A 43 9.77 -9.76 -13.51
N ASN A 44 10.14 -8.67 -12.87
CA ASN A 44 10.61 -8.64 -11.49
C ASN A 44 9.56 -8.14 -10.48
N ARG A 45 8.33 -7.88 -10.93
CA ARG A 45 7.24 -7.35 -10.11
C ARG A 45 5.92 -7.98 -10.52
N ASP A 46 4.99 -8.05 -9.56
CA ASP A 46 3.61 -8.45 -9.79
C ASP A 46 2.68 -7.25 -9.56
N VAL A 47 1.47 -7.29 -10.11
CA VAL A 47 0.44 -6.32 -9.76
C VAL A 47 -0.01 -6.49 -8.31
N THR A 48 -0.43 -5.39 -7.68
CA THR A 48 -0.89 -5.40 -6.29
C THR A 48 -2.29 -5.97 -6.16
N ASN A 49 -2.70 -6.28 -4.92
CA ASN A 49 -4.07 -6.68 -4.62
C ASN A 49 -5.08 -5.57 -4.92
N VAL A 50 -4.68 -4.29 -4.88
CA VAL A 50 -5.53 -3.17 -5.28
C VAL A 50 -5.82 -3.22 -6.78
N ALA A 51 -4.81 -3.49 -7.60
CA ALA A 51 -4.97 -3.67 -9.04
C ALA A 51 -5.81 -4.91 -9.39
N LYS A 52 -5.62 -6.03 -8.67
CA LYS A 52 -6.42 -7.26 -8.85
C LYS A 52 -7.90 -7.03 -8.48
N LEU A 53 -8.18 -6.34 -7.36
CA LEU A 53 -9.55 -5.98 -6.99
C LEU A 53 -10.18 -4.98 -7.96
N TYR A 54 -9.39 -4.02 -8.48
CA TYR A 54 -9.85 -3.13 -9.54
C TYR A 54 -10.33 -3.93 -10.75
N ASP A 55 -9.58 -4.93 -11.20
CA ASP A 55 -9.91 -5.77 -12.35
C ASP A 55 -11.19 -6.59 -12.17
N LEU A 56 -11.46 -7.01 -10.94
CA LEU A 56 -12.68 -7.74 -10.57
C LEU A 56 -13.90 -6.83 -10.42
N TYR A 57 -13.72 -5.53 -10.19
CA TYR A 57 -14.84 -4.61 -9.96
C TYR A 57 -15.65 -4.36 -11.23
N ARG A 58 -16.97 -4.44 -11.14
CA ARG A 58 -17.89 -4.22 -12.28
C ARG A 58 -17.76 -2.80 -12.84
N ASP A 59 -17.57 -2.69 -14.16
CA ASP A 59 -17.65 -1.43 -14.90
C ASP A 59 -18.48 -1.64 -16.16
N ASP A 60 -19.63 -0.96 -16.24
CA ASP A 60 -20.56 -1.05 -17.36
C ASP A 60 -20.36 0.13 -18.36
N GLY A 61 -19.30 0.92 -18.19
CA GLY A 61 -18.94 2.03 -19.09
C GLY A 61 -19.56 3.38 -18.72
N LEU A 62 -19.03 4.47 -19.29
CA LEU A 62 -19.40 5.86 -18.96
C LEU A 62 -20.92 6.11 -19.12
N GLY A 63 -21.56 6.66 -18.07
CA GLY A 63 -23.01 6.93 -18.02
C GLY A 63 -23.89 5.78 -17.50
N SER A 64 -23.28 4.62 -17.20
CA SER A 64 -23.91 3.46 -16.56
C SER A 64 -23.88 3.51 -15.02
N ASN A 65 -24.57 2.61 -14.34
CA ASN A 65 -24.67 2.62 -12.88
C ASN A 65 -23.44 2.04 -12.15
N TYR A 66 -22.46 1.48 -12.86
CA TYR A 66 -21.28 0.84 -12.25
C TYR A 66 -20.02 1.31 -12.95
N ARG A 67 -19.10 1.93 -12.21
CA ARG A 67 -17.85 2.46 -12.72
C ARG A 67 -16.70 2.20 -11.75
N ARG A 68 -15.48 2.18 -12.28
CA ARG A 68 -14.26 2.11 -11.46
C ARG A 68 -13.19 3.10 -11.89
N ILE A 69 -12.41 3.55 -10.90
CA ILE A 69 -11.26 4.44 -11.07
C ILE A 69 -10.06 3.77 -10.42
N TYR A 70 -9.02 3.50 -11.21
CA TYR A 70 -7.72 3.10 -10.71
C TYR A 70 -6.83 4.33 -10.60
N VAL A 71 -6.21 4.50 -9.43
CA VAL A 71 -5.31 5.61 -9.11
C VAL A 71 -3.93 5.03 -8.88
N ASN A 72 -3.00 5.35 -9.78
CA ASN A 72 -1.61 4.89 -9.70
C ASN A 72 -0.97 5.29 -8.38
N GLY A 73 -0.01 4.49 -7.92
CA GLY A 73 0.79 4.79 -6.75
C GLY A 73 1.53 6.13 -6.85
N PRO A 74 1.72 6.86 -5.74
CA PRO A 74 2.67 7.96 -5.72
C PRO A 74 4.06 7.51 -6.20
N GLY A 75 4.82 8.39 -6.85
CA GLY A 75 6.16 8.09 -7.40
C GLY A 75 6.18 7.41 -8.78
N THR A 76 5.07 7.37 -9.50
CA THR A 76 4.96 6.77 -10.86
C THR A 76 4.45 7.80 -11.87
N ILE A 77 4.73 7.60 -13.17
CA ILE A 77 4.22 8.46 -14.27
C ILE A 77 3.73 7.64 -15.45
N ASP A 78 2.78 8.19 -16.22
CA ASP A 78 2.32 7.61 -17.48
C ASP A 78 3.27 8.01 -18.63
N GLY A 79 3.64 7.07 -19.51
CA GLY A 79 4.22 7.40 -20.83
C GLY A 79 5.75 7.54 -20.94
N GLN A 80 6.53 7.51 -19.85
CA GLN A 80 8.00 7.42 -19.88
C GLN A 80 8.52 6.05 -19.43
N HIS A 81 8.99 5.25 -20.39
CA HIS A 81 9.53 3.92 -20.13
C HIS A 81 11.01 4.00 -19.72
N THR A 82 11.35 3.51 -18.53
CA THR A 82 12.73 3.25 -18.09
C THR A 82 13.03 1.74 -18.15
N PRO A 83 14.30 1.31 -18.09
CA PRO A 83 14.65 -0.11 -17.99
C PRO A 83 13.99 -0.84 -16.80
N ASN A 84 13.54 -0.10 -15.77
CA ASN A 84 12.88 -0.62 -14.58
C ASN A 84 11.36 -0.36 -14.55
N GLY A 85 10.75 0.07 -15.66
CA GLY A 85 9.34 0.47 -15.75
C GLY A 85 9.15 1.98 -15.85
N PHE A 86 7.95 2.49 -15.55
CA PHE A 86 7.71 3.94 -15.53
C PHE A 86 7.91 4.46 -14.11
N GLU A 87 9.15 4.83 -13.80
CA GLU A 87 9.51 5.55 -12.59
C GLU A 87 9.55 7.04 -12.91
N ALA A 88 9.05 7.86 -11.98
CA ALA A 88 9.32 9.29 -12.01
C ALA A 88 10.83 9.52 -12.08
N SER A 89 11.30 10.43 -12.94
CA SER A 89 12.67 10.93 -12.79
C SER A 89 12.82 11.47 -11.37
N GLU A 90 13.95 11.22 -10.71
CA GLU A 90 14.25 11.72 -9.36
C GLU A 90 14.29 13.27 -9.32
N ASP A 91 13.14 13.92 -9.47
CA ASP A 91 12.95 15.31 -9.11
C ASP A 91 12.94 15.33 -7.58
N LEU A 92 14.15 15.24 -7.00
CA LEU A 92 14.45 15.16 -5.57
C LEU A 92 13.68 16.20 -4.74
N MET A 93 13.34 17.33 -5.34
CA MET A 93 12.57 18.41 -4.72
C MET A 93 11.06 18.17 -4.72
N GLY A 94 10.48 17.67 -5.83
CA GLY A 94 9.05 17.43 -5.98
C GLY A 94 8.59 16.16 -5.26
N LEU A 95 9.40 15.10 -5.28
CA LEU A 95 9.17 13.84 -4.56
C LEU A 95 9.44 13.97 -3.05
N GLY A 96 10.48 14.71 -2.65
CA GLY A 96 10.84 14.94 -1.25
C GLY A 96 9.86 15.82 -0.47
N LEU A 97 9.07 16.63 -1.18
CA LEU A 97 7.96 17.42 -0.63
C LEU A 97 6.59 16.87 -1.04
N GLY A 98 6.58 15.86 -1.94
CA GLY A 98 5.46 15.24 -2.67
C GLY A 98 4.29 16.18 -2.98
N ILE A 99 4.67 17.40 -3.33
CA ILE A 99 3.89 18.41 -4.02
C ILE A 99 4.52 18.43 -5.42
N GLY A 100 3.89 17.74 -6.36
CA GLY A 100 4.43 17.50 -7.70
C GLY A 100 3.62 16.45 -8.47
N PRO A 101 3.87 16.27 -9.77
CA PRO A 101 3.15 15.35 -10.69
C PRO A 101 2.97 13.92 -10.17
N GLU A 102 3.84 13.50 -9.25
CA GLU A 102 3.89 12.14 -8.71
C GLU A 102 3.53 12.06 -7.22
N GLY A 103 3.11 13.18 -6.62
CA GLY A 103 2.76 13.32 -5.21
C GLY A 103 1.35 12.85 -4.87
N GLY A 104 1.07 12.77 -3.56
CA GLY A 104 -0.24 12.35 -3.06
C GLY A 104 -1.38 13.27 -3.50
N HIS A 105 -1.16 14.59 -3.53
CA HIS A 105 -2.19 15.57 -3.91
C HIS A 105 -2.63 15.42 -5.36
N ASP A 106 -1.70 15.07 -6.26
CA ASP A 106 -2.01 14.85 -7.67
C ASP A 106 -2.84 13.57 -7.88
N ARG A 107 -2.63 12.55 -7.04
CA ARG A 107 -3.48 11.35 -7.02
C ARG A 107 -4.89 11.66 -6.52
N ILE A 108 -5.03 12.53 -5.52
CA ILE A 108 -6.34 13.02 -5.06
C ILE A 108 -7.00 13.88 -6.14
N GLU A 109 -6.28 14.80 -6.78
CA GLU A 109 -6.81 15.59 -7.89
C GLU A 109 -7.31 14.71 -9.03
N PHE A 110 -6.53 13.70 -9.41
CA PHE A 110 -6.91 12.74 -10.43
C PHE A 110 -8.20 11.99 -10.05
N ALA A 111 -8.28 11.46 -8.83
CA ALA A 111 -9.46 10.76 -8.33
C ALA A 111 -10.71 11.67 -8.37
N ILE A 112 -10.61 12.91 -7.88
CA ILE A 112 -11.69 13.90 -7.89
C ILE A 112 -12.14 14.21 -9.32
N ARG A 113 -11.21 14.47 -10.25
CA ARG A 113 -11.56 14.78 -11.65
C ARG A 113 -12.25 13.62 -12.35
N ARG A 114 -11.78 12.39 -12.12
CA ARG A 114 -12.36 11.18 -12.68
C ARG A 114 -13.74 10.90 -12.09
N MET A 115 -13.90 11.04 -10.77
CA MET A 115 -15.18 10.95 -10.08
C MET A 115 -16.18 11.95 -10.66
N ARG A 116 -15.81 13.23 -10.77
CA ARG A 116 -16.69 14.27 -11.35
C ARG A 116 -17.14 13.92 -12.75
N ARG A 117 -16.21 13.52 -13.62
CA ARG A 117 -16.54 13.12 -14.99
C ARG A 117 -17.56 11.98 -15.00
N ASP A 118 -17.37 10.98 -14.13
CA ASP A 118 -18.24 9.81 -14.07
C ASP A 118 -19.62 10.15 -13.48
N ILE A 119 -19.69 11.06 -12.50
CA ILE A 119 -20.94 11.61 -11.97
C ILE A 119 -21.67 12.39 -13.06
N PHE A 120 -21.04 13.36 -13.72
CA PHE A 120 -21.68 14.20 -14.75
C PHE A 120 -22.08 13.46 -16.02
N ALA A 121 -21.50 12.28 -16.26
CA ALA A 121 -21.87 11.45 -17.40
C ALA A 121 -23.25 10.80 -17.25
N GLY A 122 -23.84 10.81 -16.06
CA GLY A 122 -25.22 10.41 -15.84
C GLY A 122 -25.96 11.41 -14.98
N ASP A 123 -27.29 11.32 -15.00
CA ASP A 123 -28.16 12.11 -14.14
C ASP A 123 -28.43 11.31 -12.85
N TYR A 124 -27.45 11.28 -11.95
CA TYR A 124 -27.51 10.50 -10.70
C TYR A 124 -27.96 11.35 -9.51
N GLU A 125 -28.81 10.77 -8.67
CA GLU A 125 -29.24 11.38 -7.40
C GLU A 125 -28.33 10.98 -6.23
N GLU A 126 -27.69 9.81 -6.32
CA GLU A 126 -26.81 9.26 -5.30
C GLU A 126 -25.56 8.63 -5.95
N VAL A 127 -24.42 8.77 -5.27
CA VAL A 127 -23.19 8.04 -5.55
C VAL A 127 -22.80 7.25 -4.31
N VAL A 128 -22.60 5.95 -4.51
CA VAL A 128 -22.15 5.04 -3.46
C VAL A 128 -20.73 4.60 -3.78
N PHE A 129 -19.82 4.86 -2.86
CA PHE A 129 -18.39 4.61 -3.05
C PHE A 129 -17.93 3.31 -2.40
N ASP A 130 -17.07 2.59 -3.11
CA ASP A 130 -16.22 1.54 -2.53
C ASP A 130 -14.76 1.95 -2.73
N VAL A 131 -14.02 2.15 -1.64
CA VAL A 131 -12.67 2.69 -1.70
C VAL A 131 -11.67 1.64 -1.23
N PHE A 132 -10.66 1.37 -2.05
CA PHE A 132 -9.59 0.45 -1.72
C PHE A 132 -8.24 1.17 -1.74
N GLY A 133 -7.31 0.75 -0.89
CA GLY A 133 -5.94 1.21 -1.04
C GLY A 133 -4.89 0.36 -0.33
N PHE A 134 -3.65 0.48 -0.80
CA PHE A 134 -2.47 -0.20 -0.24
C PHE A 134 -1.39 0.80 0.13
N SER A 135 -0.72 0.62 1.28
CA SER A 135 0.44 1.43 1.69
C SER A 135 0.10 2.92 1.81
N ARG A 136 0.86 3.81 1.16
CA ARG A 136 0.51 5.22 1.00
C ARG A 136 -0.76 5.44 0.17
N GLY A 137 -1.09 4.54 -0.75
CA GLY A 137 -2.39 4.52 -1.42
C GLY A 137 -3.55 4.32 -0.44
N ALA A 138 -3.37 3.50 0.60
CA ALA A 138 -4.36 3.37 1.68
C ALA A 138 -4.50 4.66 2.50
N ALA A 139 -3.42 5.42 2.69
CA ALA A 139 -3.49 6.74 3.32
C ALA A 139 -4.28 7.74 2.46
N LEU A 140 -4.05 7.74 1.14
CA LEU A 140 -4.82 8.54 0.19
C LEU A 140 -6.29 8.12 0.12
N ALA A 141 -6.57 6.81 0.18
CA ALA A 141 -7.93 6.29 0.26
C ALA A 141 -8.67 6.81 1.49
N ARG A 142 -8.03 6.81 2.67
CA ARG A 142 -8.60 7.35 3.92
C ARG A 142 -8.87 8.85 3.79
N HIS A 143 -7.94 9.61 3.22
CA HIS A 143 -8.15 11.03 2.97
C HIS A 143 -9.29 11.29 1.98
N PHE A 144 -9.36 10.53 0.88
CA PHE A 144 -10.43 10.64 -0.10
C PHE A 144 -11.80 10.31 0.51
N VAL A 145 -11.87 9.32 1.40
CA VAL A 145 -13.09 9.02 2.17
C VAL A 145 -13.51 10.22 3.02
N ASN A 146 -12.58 10.91 3.69
CA ASN A 146 -12.92 12.13 4.43
C ASN A 146 -13.49 13.22 3.50
N LEU A 147 -12.90 13.42 2.32
CA LEU A 147 -13.44 14.35 1.32
C LEU A 147 -14.85 13.94 0.85
N ILE A 148 -15.13 12.64 0.67
CA ILE A 148 -16.48 12.15 0.34
C ILE A 148 -17.48 12.48 1.46
N ASN A 149 -17.08 12.40 2.72
CA ASN A 149 -17.97 12.69 3.85
C ASN A 149 -18.22 14.20 4.03
N GLU A 150 -17.19 15.03 3.74
CA GLU A 150 -17.29 16.48 3.80
C GLU A 150 -18.03 17.09 2.60
N GLN A 151 -17.97 16.43 1.44
CA GLN A 151 -18.54 16.89 0.15
C GLN A 151 -18.24 18.35 -0.20
N PRO A 152 -16.98 18.84 -0.09
CA PRO A 152 -16.69 20.22 -0.43
C PRO A 152 -16.92 20.48 -1.92
N GLU A 153 -17.54 21.61 -2.26
CA GLU A 153 -17.67 22.01 -3.68
C GLU A 153 -16.31 22.23 -4.35
N THR A 154 -15.30 22.61 -3.55
CA THR A 154 -13.94 22.90 -3.99
C THR A 154 -12.92 22.40 -2.96
N VAL A 155 -11.85 21.77 -3.43
CA VAL A 155 -10.69 21.37 -2.63
C VAL A 155 -9.50 22.25 -2.98
N LEU A 156 -8.74 22.67 -1.97
CA LEU A 156 -7.50 23.42 -2.12
C LEU A 156 -6.33 22.44 -2.03
N LEU A 157 -5.57 22.30 -3.11
CA LEU A 157 -4.42 21.41 -3.17
C LEU A 157 -3.11 22.22 -3.24
N PRO A 158 -2.08 21.87 -2.48
CA PRO A 158 -0.74 22.43 -2.66
C PRO A 158 -0.25 22.20 -4.10
N GLN A 159 0.43 23.20 -4.66
CA GLN A 159 1.01 23.14 -6.00
C GLN A 159 2.44 23.64 -5.99
N PHE A 160 3.33 22.88 -6.62
CA PHE A 160 4.71 23.31 -6.82
C PHE A 160 4.76 24.32 -7.98
N LYS A 161 5.27 25.52 -7.72
CA LYS A 161 5.36 26.61 -8.71
C LYS A 161 6.80 26.86 -9.17
N GLY A 162 7.73 25.97 -8.82
CA GLY A 162 9.16 26.08 -9.13
C GLY A 162 10.03 26.16 -7.89
N ALA A 163 11.35 26.24 -8.07
CA ALA A 163 12.31 26.44 -6.98
C ALA A 163 13.09 27.74 -7.20
N SER A 164 13.31 28.50 -6.12
CA SER A 164 14.33 29.54 -6.08
C SER A 164 15.65 28.97 -5.55
N LEU A 165 16.76 29.72 -5.65
CA LEU A 165 18.07 29.31 -5.10
C LEU A 165 18.06 28.98 -3.60
N PHE A 166 17.05 29.45 -2.85
CA PHE A 166 17.01 29.37 -1.38
C PHE A 166 15.82 28.58 -0.83
N ALA A 167 14.76 28.34 -1.61
CA ALA A 167 13.59 27.56 -1.18
C ALA A 167 12.68 27.17 -2.36
N PRO A 168 11.94 26.04 -2.23
CA PRO A 168 10.83 25.70 -3.13
C PRO A 168 9.70 26.73 -3.03
N MET A 169 9.12 27.11 -4.17
CA MET A 169 7.98 28.02 -4.23
C MET A 169 6.68 27.23 -4.28
N LEU A 170 5.93 27.29 -3.18
CA LEU A 170 4.65 26.61 -3.02
C LEU A 170 3.49 27.56 -3.29
N GLY A 171 2.47 27.07 -3.99
CA GLY A 171 1.19 27.74 -4.17
C GLY A 171 0.04 26.81 -3.82
N VAL A 172 -1.18 27.30 -4.03
CA VAL A 172 -2.41 26.52 -3.87
C VAL A 172 -3.18 26.54 -5.18
N LYS A 173 -3.72 25.39 -5.55
CA LYS A 173 -4.60 25.19 -6.69
C LYS A 173 -5.99 24.86 -6.19
N SER A 174 -6.97 25.62 -6.68
CA SER A 174 -8.38 25.35 -6.42
C SER A 174 -8.90 24.32 -7.44
N VAL A 175 -9.50 23.24 -6.96
CA VAL A 175 -10.05 22.15 -7.78
C VAL A 175 -11.52 21.95 -7.40
N SER A 176 -12.44 22.12 -8.35
CA SER A 176 -13.84 21.76 -8.15
C SER A 176 -13.94 20.27 -7.79
N ALA A 177 -14.68 19.94 -6.74
CA ALA A 177 -14.72 18.60 -6.16
C ALA A 177 -16.12 17.98 -6.24
N PHE A 178 -16.97 18.09 -5.21
CA PHE A 178 -18.27 17.41 -5.22
C PHE A 178 -19.34 18.27 -5.90
N PRO A 179 -20.07 17.76 -6.92
CA PRO A 179 -21.18 18.47 -7.53
C PRO A 179 -22.31 18.69 -6.51
N PRO A 180 -22.94 19.89 -6.46
CA PRO A 180 -24.07 20.12 -5.58
C PRO A 180 -25.28 19.28 -6.01
N GLY A 181 -26.09 18.85 -5.04
CA GLY A 181 -27.35 18.15 -5.28
C GLY A 181 -27.25 16.63 -5.47
N VAL A 182 -26.04 16.06 -5.49
CA VAL A 182 -25.81 14.61 -5.53
C VAL A 182 -25.47 14.11 -4.13
N LYS A 183 -26.20 13.12 -3.61
CA LYS A 183 -25.88 12.51 -2.31
C LYS A 183 -24.68 11.59 -2.45
N ALA A 184 -23.71 11.67 -1.56
CA ALA A 184 -22.59 10.74 -1.52
C ALA A 184 -22.56 9.95 -0.20
N ARG A 185 -22.26 8.66 -0.27
CA ARG A 185 -21.94 7.82 0.90
C ARG A 185 -20.88 6.78 0.56
N VAL A 186 -20.17 6.29 1.58
CA VAL A 186 -19.18 5.22 1.43
C VAL A 186 -19.74 3.92 1.99
N ASN A 187 -19.80 2.90 1.14
CA ASN A 187 -20.25 1.57 1.51
C ASN A 187 -19.11 0.75 2.13
N PHE A 188 -17.99 0.62 1.40
CA PHE A 188 -16.88 -0.20 1.83
C PHE A 188 -15.55 0.53 1.72
N VAL A 189 -14.68 0.35 2.72
CA VAL A 189 -13.29 0.78 2.70
C VAL A 189 -12.38 -0.43 2.95
N GLY A 190 -11.60 -0.83 1.94
CA GLY A 190 -10.67 -1.96 2.01
C GLY A 190 -9.21 -1.52 1.99
N LEU A 191 -8.53 -1.61 3.12
CA LEU A 191 -7.16 -1.13 3.29
C LEU A 191 -6.17 -2.29 3.45
N PHE A 192 -5.02 -2.16 2.79
CA PHE A 192 -3.86 -3.02 2.99
C PHE A 192 -2.73 -2.18 3.57
N ASP A 193 -2.32 -2.51 4.79
CA ASP A 193 -1.14 -2.03 5.52
C ASP A 193 -0.84 -0.53 5.34
N THR A 194 -1.71 0.31 5.88
CA THR A 194 -1.66 1.77 5.72
C THR A 194 -0.37 2.34 6.29
N VAL A 195 0.34 3.11 5.47
CA VAL A 195 1.55 3.86 5.88
C VAL A 195 1.31 5.35 5.64
N GLY A 196 1.19 6.11 6.73
CA GLY A 196 0.93 7.56 6.70
C GLY A 196 2.15 8.45 6.48
N SER A 197 3.37 7.89 6.53
CA SER A 197 4.61 8.66 6.30
C SER A 197 4.73 9.11 4.84
N PHE A 198 4.12 10.25 4.55
CA PHE A 198 4.43 11.01 3.37
C PHE A 198 5.74 11.79 3.62
N TYR A 199 6.57 11.91 2.58
CA TYR A 199 7.74 12.79 2.50
C TYR A 199 9.04 12.31 3.19
N LEU A 200 9.08 12.14 4.51
CA LEU A 200 10.30 11.71 5.22
C LEU A 200 10.07 10.38 5.98
N PRO A 201 10.87 9.35 5.71
CA PRO A 201 10.72 8.10 6.43
C PRO A 201 11.00 8.28 7.94
N GLY A 202 9.99 8.11 8.79
CA GLY A 202 10.14 8.06 10.24
C GLY A 202 9.60 9.25 11.04
N ASP A 203 8.79 10.15 10.46
CA ASP A 203 7.97 11.09 11.23
C ASP A 203 6.45 10.83 11.04
N ASN A 204 5.65 11.24 12.03
CA ASN A 204 4.19 11.12 12.02
C ASN A 204 3.51 12.32 11.34
N ALA A 205 4.23 13.08 10.51
CA ALA A 205 3.71 14.30 9.89
C ALA A 205 3.00 13.97 8.57
N ASN A 206 1.70 13.65 8.64
CA ASN A 206 0.86 13.35 7.47
C ASN A 206 0.53 14.59 6.58
N LEU A 207 1.30 15.68 6.67
CA LEU A 207 0.95 17.02 6.18
C LEU A 207 -0.53 17.40 6.45
N ASP A 208 -1.27 17.73 5.38
CA ASP A 208 -2.68 18.09 5.33
C ASP A 208 -3.59 16.89 4.98
N PHE A 209 -3.03 15.70 4.78
CA PHE A 209 -3.84 14.50 4.60
C PHE A 209 -4.47 14.06 5.92
N ASN A 210 -5.79 14.07 5.97
CA ASN A 210 -6.56 13.50 7.07
C ASN A 210 -6.71 11.99 6.90
N LEU A 211 -5.97 11.19 7.68
CA LEU A 211 -6.13 9.74 7.72
C LEU A 211 -7.19 9.28 8.73
N ASN A 212 -7.70 10.13 9.61
CA ASN A 212 -8.65 9.68 10.63
C ASN A 212 -10.00 9.35 9.99
N LEU A 213 -10.52 8.15 10.25
CA LEU A 213 -11.86 7.78 9.82
C LEU A 213 -12.79 7.86 11.02
N SER A 214 -13.79 8.73 10.94
CA SER A 214 -14.87 8.83 11.93
C SER A 214 -15.79 7.60 11.85
N PRO A 215 -16.59 7.30 12.89
CA PRO A 215 -17.58 6.22 12.85
C PRO A 215 -18.58 6.34 11.69
N SER A 216 -18.84 7.56 11.19
CA SER A 216 -19.74 7.81 10.05
C SER A 216 -19.05 7.73 8.70
N SER A 217 -17.75 7.42 8.65
CA SER A 217 -16.96 7.54 7.41
C SER A 217 -17.33 6.53 6.33
N ALA A 218 -17.80 5.34 6.72
CA ALA A 218 -18.27 4.29 5.83
C ALA A 218 -19.15 3.27 6.57
N GLU A 219 -19.95 2.51 5.83
CA GLU A 219 -20.77 1.41 6.39
C GLU A 219 -19.91 0.23 6.85
N ARG A 220 -18.76 0.00 6.21
CA ARG A 220 -17.80 -1.04 6.59
C ARG A 220 -16.37 -0.62 6.28
N VAL A 221 -15.47 -0.77 7.26
CA VAL A 221 -14.02 -0.54 7.08
C VAL A 221 -13.21 -1.77 7.47
N VAL A 222 -12.44 -2.30 6.54
CA VAL A 222 -11.54 -3.44 6.76
C VAL A 222 -10.11 -3.01 6.51
N HIS A 223 -9.20 -3.34 7.44
CA HIS A 223 -7.77 -3.08 7.31
C HIS A 223 -6.97 -4.35 7.58
N LEU A 224 -6.29 -4.88 6.56
CA LEU A 224 -5.34 -5.98 6.74
C LEU A 224 -3.95 -5.40 7.00
N THR A 225 -3.29 -5.79 8.10
CA THR A 225 -2.01 -5.19 8.53
C THR A 225 -0.89 -6.23 8.60
N ALA A 226 0.34 -5.83 8.28
CA ALA A 226 1.48 -6.73 8.17
C ALA A 226 2.13 -6.99 9.54
N HIS A 227 2.00 -8.20 10.08
CA HIS A 227 2.57 -8.54 11.37
C HIS A 227 4.11 -8.55 11.38
N HIS A 228 4.75 -8.85 10.24
CA HIS A 228 6.20 -8.97 10.13
C HIS A 228 6.87 -7.74 9.50
N GLU A 229 6.16 -6.62 9.35
CA GLU A 229 6.73 -5.36 8.90
C GLU A 229 7.42 -4.65 10.08
N ILE A 230 8.74 -4.56 10.05
CA ILE A 230 9.56 -3.99 11.14
C ILE A 230 10.39 -2.78 10.69
N ARG A 231 10.27 -2.33 9.43
CA ARG A 231 11.01 -1.17 8.96
C ARG A 231 10.50 0.09 9.65
N LYS A 232 11.41 0.85 10.25
CA LYS A 232 11.13 2.17 10.85
C LYS A 232 10.43 3.15 9.90
N ASN A 233 10.65 2.97 8.60
CA ASN A 233 10.17 3.83 7.53
C ASN A 233 8.76 3.48 7.05
N PHE A 234 8.19 2.38 7.57
CA PHE A 234 6.87 1.88 7.24
C PHE A 234 6.03 1.77 8.53
N PRO A 235 5.83 2.88 9.29
CA PRO A 235 5.00 2.84 10.47
C PRO A 235 3.55 2.57 10.07
N LEU A 236 2.94 1.57 10.71
CA LEU A 236 1.52 1.29 10.55
C LEU A 236 0.69 2.48 11.05
N SER A 237 -0.21 2.96 10.22
CA SER A 237 -1.27 3.87 10.62
C SER A 237 -2.54 3.07 10.90
N SER A 238 -2.73 2.66 12.15
CA SER A 238 -3.91 1.87 12.55
C SER A 238 -5.23 2.63 12.29
N ILE A 239 -6.30 1.88 12.09
CA ILE A 239 -7.68 2.39 12.12
C ILE A 239 -8.33 2.29 13.51
N MET A 240 -7.63 1.68 14.47
CA MET A 240 -8.04 1.58 15.86
C MET A 240 -7.41 2.70 16.68
N ASP A 241 -8.03 3.01 17.82
CA ASP A 241 -7.48 3.94 18.79
C ASP A 241 -6.27 3.35 19.54
N GLY A 242 -5.66 4.14 20.44
CA GLY A 242 -4.49 3.71 21.22
C GLY A 242 -4.74 2.52 22.16
N ASN A 243 -6.00 2.15 22.39
CA ASN A 243 -6.39 0.97 23.17
C ASN A 243 -6.77 -0.22 22.28
N GLY A 244 -6.58 -0.11 20.96
CA GLY A 244 -6.99 -1.13 19.99
C GLY A 244 -8.50 -1.21 19.78
N SER A 245 -9.24 -0.18 20.19
CA SER A 245 -10.70 -0.11 20.05
C SER A 245 -11.10 0.74 18.83
N GLY A 246 -12.23 0.41 18.23
CA GLY A 246 -12.80 1.16 17.11
C GLY A 246 -14.31 0.92 16.99
N PRO A 247 -14.98 1.61 16.06
CA PRO A 247 -16.39 1.35 15.74
C PRO A 247 -16.62 -0.14 15.42
N SER A 248 -17.79 -0.68 15.74
CA SER A 248 -18.08 -2.11 15.56
C SER A 248 -18.02 -2.59 14.11
N HIS A 249 -18.25 -1.69 13.15
CA HIS A 249 -18.15 -1.93 11.71
C HIS A 249 -16.74 -1.67 11.14
N PHE A 250 -15.77 -1.36 12.00
CA PHE A 250 -14.35 -1.27 11.66
C PHE A 250 -13.68 -2.56 12.10
N THR A 251 -12.83 -3.13 11.24
CA THR A 251 -12.10 -4.36 11.56
C THR A 251 -10.68 -4.25 11.05
N GLU A 252 -9.74 -4.26 11.98
CA GLU A 252 -8.31 -4.35 11.70
C GLU A 252 -7.87 -5.78 11.98
N ILE A 253 -7.24 -6.41 11.00
CA ILE A 253 -6.83 -7.81 11.08
C ILE A 253 -5.33 -7.85 10.76
N ALA A 254 -4.52 -8.10 11.79
CA ALA A 254 -3.13 -8.44 11.58
C ALA A 254 -3.00 -9.81 10.90
N VAL A 255 -2.17 -9.89 9.86
CA VAL A 255 -1.98 -11.09 9.05
C VAL A 255 -0.49 -11.46 8.96
N PRO A 256 -0.15 -12.74 8.76
CA PRO A 256 1.23 -13.12 8.52
C PRO A 256 1.77 -12.46 7.25
N GLY A 257 2.91 -11.79 7.36
CA GLY A 257 3.66 -11.28 6.22
C GLY A 257 4.33 -9.93 6.49
N ALA A 258 5.27 -9.56 5.62
CA ALA A 258 5.77 -8.19 5.49
C ALA A 258 4.80 -7.33 4.65
N HIS A 259 5.08 -6.03 4.49
CA HIS A 259 4.20 -5.07 3.80
C HIS A 259 3.61 -5.57 2.46
N SER A 260 4.46 -6.04 1.55
CA SER A 260 4.04 -6.54 0.22
C SER A 260 3.55 -7.99 0.24
N ASP A 261 3.72 -8.73 1.33
CA ASP A 261 3.00 -10.00 1.54
C ASP A 261 1.52 -9.77 1.84
N VAL A 262 1.16 -8.56 2.25
CA VAL A 262 -0.23 -8.15 2.52
C VAL A 262 -0.84 -7.46 1.30
N GLY A 263 -0.15 -6.47 0.74
CA GLY A 263 -0.67 -5.68 -0.38
C GLY A 263 -0.34 -6.19 -1.78
N GLY A 264 0.62 -7.12 -1.92
CA GLY A 264 1.14 -7.56 -3.22
C GLY A 264 2.33 -6.74 -3.72
N GLY A 265 2.83 -7.10 -4.91
CA GLY A 265 3.97 -6.46 -5.56
C GLY A 265 5.20 -7.36 -5.74
N TYR A 266 5.35 -8.41 -4.94
CA TYR A 266 6.38 -9.43 -5.17
C TYR A 266 6.00 -10.34 -6.33
N GLU A 267 7.00 -10.76 -7.12
CA GLU A 267 6.83 -11.77 -8.17
C GLU A 267 7.74 -12.98 -7.91
N ASN A 268 7.34 -14.13 -8.42
CA ASN A 268 8.11 -15.36 -8.36
C ASN A 268 9.35 -15.28 -9.29
N PRO A 269 10.45 -16.00 -8.99
CA PRO A 269 11.67 -15.99 -9.80
C PRO A 269 11.57 -16.73 -11.13
N ASP A 270 10.38 -17.14 -11.55
CA ASP A 270 10.17 -17.87 -12.80
C ASP A 270 10.38 -16.96 -14.03
N LYS A 271 10.31 -15.64 -13.85
CA LYS A 271 10.54 -14.63 -14.89
C LYS A 271 11.96 -14.03 -14.89
N GLY A 272 12.83 -14.37 -13.93
CA GLY A 272 14.23 -13.88 -13.89
C GLY A 272 14.96 -14.05 -12.55
N PHE A 273 16.29 -13.88 -12.55
CA PHE A 273 17.15 -13.99 -11.36
C PHE A 273 17.04 -12.81 -10.36
N GLU A 274 16.24 -11.80 -10.69
CA GLU A 274 16.08 -10.56 -9.91
C GLU A 274 15.21 -10.75 -8.66
N ASN A 275 14.34 -11.77 -8.68
CA ASN A 275 13.33 -12.08 -7.67
C ASN A 275 13.91 -12.98 -6.56
N ILE A 276 14.99 -12.48 -5.95
CA ILE A 276 15.68 -13.14 -4.84
C ILE A 276 15.85 -12.15 -3.70
N GLU A 277 15.25 -12.48 -2.57
CA GLU A 277 15.51 -11.83 -1.30
C GLU A 277 16.93 -12.16 -0.83
N LYS A 278 17.70 -11.11 -0.48
CA LYS A 278 19.06 -11.21 0.06
C LYS A 278 19.05 -10.81 1.53
N ILE A 279 19.17 -11.80 2.41
CA ILE A 279 19.20 -11.58 3.85
C ILE A 279 20.66 -11.68 4.30
N VAL A 280 21.22 -10.60 4.84
CA VAL A 280 22.58 -10.64 5.37
C VAL A 280 22.57 -11.37 6.70
N LEU A 281 23.33 -12.46 6.79
CA LEU A 281 23.52 -13.27 7.99
C LEU A 281 24.74 -12.82 8.81
N GLY A 282 25.72 -12.18 8.17
CA GLY A 282 26.91 -11.65 8.83
C GLY A 282 27.81 -10.84 7.91
N ILE A 283 28.60 -9.94 8.51
CA ILE A 283 29.63 -9.12 7.84
C ILE A 283 30.99 -9.50 8.43
N HIS A 284 31.96 -9.79 7.55
CA HIS A 284 33.32 -10.14 7.94
C HIS A 284 34.31 -9.19 7.28
N SER A 285 34.93 -8.32 8.09
CA SER A 285 35.73 -7.22 7.58
C SER A 285 37.16 -7.58 7.20
N GLY A 286 37.66 -6.92 6.15
CA GLY A 286 39.04 -7.06 5.66
C GLY A 286 39.35 -8.42 5.01
N LEU A 287 38.33 -9.25 4.77
CA LEU A 287 38.50 -10.58 4.16
C LEU A 287 38.35 -10.55 2.62
N ALA A 288 37.87 -9.44 2.06
CA ALA A 288 37.81 -9.26 0.62
C ALA A 288 39.10 -8.68 0.02
N ASP A 289 40.11 -8.38 0.82
CA ASP A 289 41.38 -7.81 0.33
C ASP A 289 42.28 -8.92 -0.25
N GLY A 290 42.35 -8.98 -1.59
CA GLY A 290 43.23 -9.88 -2.33
C GLY A 290 42.62 -11.23 -2.70
N GLY A 291 42.92 -11.71 -3.92
CA GLY A 291 42.32 -12.92 -4.50
C GLY A 291 42.73 -14.25 -3.86
N HIS A 292 43.72 -14.28 -2.95
CA HIS A 292 44.09 -15.48 -2.19
C HIS A 292 43.28 -15.57 -0.89
N THR A 293 43.13 -14.46 -0.16
CA THR A 293 42.31 -14.33 1.04
C THR A 293 40.86 -14.70 0.76
N GLN A 294 40.28 -14.18 -0.35
CA GLN A 294 38.91 -14.50 -0.75
C GLN A 294 38.70 -16.00 -1.05
N ARG A 295 39.64 -16.64 -1.74
CA ARG A 295 39.55 -18.06 -2.12
C ARG A 295 39.50 -19.00 -0.92
N THR A 296 40.09 -18.58 0.20
CA THR A 296 40.06 -19.36 1.46
C THR A 296 38.87 -18.96 2.33
N ALA A 297 38.58 -17.66 2.46
CA ALA A 297 37.55 -17.16 3.36
C ALA A 297 36.12 -17.49 2.89
N ILE A 298 35.82 -17.39 1.58
CA ILE A 298 34.47 -17.59 1.05
C ILE A 298 33.93 -19.00 1.37
N PRO A 299 34.62 -20.11 1.02
CA PRO A 299 34.09 -21.45 1.31
C PRO A 299 33.96 -21.73 2.81
N GLN A 300 34.87 -21.18 3.63
CA GLN A 300 34.82 -21.34 5.09
C GLN A 300 33.61 -20.62 5.69
N LEU A 301 33.34 -19.39 5.27
CA LEU A 301 32.18 -18.63 5.69
C LEU A 301 30.88 -19.27 5.20
N GLU A 302 30.81 -19.74 3.96
CA GLU A 302 29.64 -20.45 3.46
C GLU A 302 29.36 -21.73 4.25
N ALA A 303 30.40 -22.52 4.55
CA ALA A 303 30.27 -23.72 5.38
C ALA A 303 29.85 -23.41 6.82
N GLN A 304 30.38 -22.33 7.41
CA GLN A 304 30.05 -21.91 8.77
C GLN A 304 28.57 -21.54 8.92
N TYR A 305 27.99 -20.89 7.92
CA TYR A 305 26.60 -20.43 7.93
C TYR A 305 25.63 -21.40 7.27
N ALA A 306 26.11 -22.50 6.70
CA ALA A 306 25.29 -23.49 6.03
C ALA A 306 24.21 -24.05 6.95
N ARG A 307 22.98 -24.09 6.45
CA ARG A 307 21.83 -24.72 7.10
C ARG A 307 21.07 -25.55 6.07
N PRO A 308 20.48 -26.70 6.46
CA PRO A 308 19.65 -27.49 5.56
C PRO A 308 18.58 -26.65 4.88
N GLY A 309 18.46 -26.79 3.55
CA GLY A 309 17.45 -26.10 2.74
C GLY A 309 17.68 -24.61 2.49
N ARG A 310 18.78 -24.01 2.97
CA ARG A 310 19.11 -22.59 2.75
C ARG A 310 20.21 -22.42 1.71
N THR A 311 20.05 -21.45 0.82
CA THR A 311 21.11 -21.05 -0.11
C THR A 311 21.91 -19.94 0.54
N VAL A 312 23.11 -20.25 1.02
CA VAL A 312 24.02 -19.29 1.64
C VAL A 312 25.17 -19.00 0.70
N VAL A 313 25.49 -17.73 0.50
CA VAL A 313 26.62 -17.28 -0.31
C VAL A 313 27.42 -16.20 0.42
N ALA A 314 28.74 -16.25 0.29
CA ALA A 314 29.62 -15.21 0.82
C ALA A 314 30.05 -14.28 -0.32
N VAL A 315 29.65 -13.00 -0.24
CA VAL A 315 29.81 -12.03 -1.32
C VAL A 315 30.81 -10.94 -0.92
N PRO A 316 31.99 -10.87 -1.57
CA PRO A 316 32.92 -9.76 -1.41
C PRO A 316 32.27 -8.42 -1.73
N GLN A 317 32.56 -7.41 -0.93
CA GLN A 317 32.05 -6.06 -1.08
C GLN A 317 33.17 -5.09 -1.46
N PRO A 318 32.86 -3.97 -2.15
CA PRO A 318 33.86 -2.97 -2.55
C PRO A 318 34.61 -2.33 -1.38
N ASN A 319 34.08 -2.40 -0.16
CA ASN A 319 34.68 -1.83 1.04
C ASN A 319 35.70 -2.75 1.74
N GLY A 320 36.02 -3.92 1.16
CA GLY A 320 36.95 -4.89 1.74
C GLY A 320 36.28 -5.94 2.63
N ASP A 321 34.96 -5.86 2.85
CA ASP A 321 34.21 -6.83 3.65
C ASP A 321 33.70 -8.01 2.81
N ILE A 322 33.41 -9.13 3.46
CA ILE A 322 32.59 -10.22 2.91
C ILE A 322 31.24 -10.23 3.63
N HIS A 323 30.16 -10.08 2.87
CA HIS A 323 28.79 -10.23 3.37
C HIS A 323 28.32 -11.65 3.14
N VAL A 324 28.06 -12.40 4.21
CA VAL A 324 27.40 -13.70 4.12
C VAL A 324 25.90 -13.48 4.02
N GLN A 325 25.29 -14.00 2.96
CA GLN A 325 23.90 -13.73 2.60
C GLN A 325 23.14 -15.04 2.40
N GLU A 326 21.96 -15.13 2.99
CA GLU A 326 20.94 -16.10 2.58
C GLU A 326 20.20 -15.54 1.35
N ARG A 327 20.11 -16.35 0.30
CA ARG A 327 19.32 -16.07 -0.90
C ARG A 327 18.03 -16.89 -0.86
N ARG A 328 16.90 -16.20 -0.76
CA ARG A 328 15.57 -16.82 -0.77
C ARG A 328 14.80 -16.36 -1.99
N ARG A 329 14.11 -17.29 -2.65
CA ARG A 329 13.22 -16.97 -3.76
C ARG A 329 12.06 -16.14 -3.25
N THR A 330 11.75 -15.03 -3.93
CA THR A 330 10.52 -14.29 -3.61
C THR A 330 9.28 -15.06 -4.04
N ARG A 331 8.16 -14.79 -3.39
CA ARG A 331 6.91 -15.54 -3.52
C ARG A 331 5.69 -14.63 -3.44
N LYS A 332 4.83 -14.63 -4.46
CA LYS A 332 3.64 -13.75 -4.47
C LYS A 332 2.43 -14.31 -3.72
N GLU A 333 2.45 -15.59 -3.38
CA GLU A 333 1.26 -16.34 -3.01
C GLU A 333 0.63 -15.88 -1.69
N LEU A 334 1.41 -15.38 -0.73
CA LEU A 334 0.88 -14.89 0.55
C LEU A 334 0.02 -13.63 0.36
N ALA A 335 0.36 -12.78 -0.62
CA ALA A 335 -0.47 -11.64 -1.00
C ALA A 335 -1.78 -12.11 -1.63
N ILE A 336 -1.77 -13.15 -2.46
CA ILE A 336 -2.99 -13.74 -3.03
C ILE A 336 -3.90 -14.28 -1.92
N TYR A 337 -3.35 -14.88 -0.86
CA TYR A 337 -4.17 -15.28 0.29
C TYR A 337 -4.88 -14.08 0.93
N ASN A 338 -4.20 -12.93 1.05
CA ASN A 338 -4.80 -11.71 1.57
C ASN A 338 -5.79 -11.06 0.58
N LEU A 339 -5.62 -11.25 -0.73
CA LEU A 339 -6.63 -10.90 -1.75
C LEU A 339 -7.94 -11.63 -1.50
N HIS A 340 -7.91 -12.96 -1.29
CA HIS A 340 -9.10 -13.76 -1.00
C HIS A 340 -9.85 -13.25 0.24
N ARG A 341 -9.11 -12.88 1.29
CA ARG A 341 -9.69 -12.36 2.53
C ARG A 341 -10.41 -11.03 2.31
N MET A 342 -9.73 -10.07 1.66
CA MET A 342 -10.33 -8.77 1.37
C MET A 342 -11.51 -8.90 0.41
N HIS A 343 -11.38 -9.71 -0.64
CA HIS A 343 -12.45 -10.00 -1.60
C HIS A 343 -13.69 -10.56 -0.91
N GLY A 344 -13.53 -11.59 -0.07
CA GLY A 344 -14.64 -12.18 0.66
C GLY A 344 -15.35 -11.18 1.58
N LEU A 345 -14.60 -10.35 2.30
CA LEU A 345 -15.16 -9.30 3.17
C LEU A 345 -15.87 -8.19 2.38
N ALA A 346 -15.34 -7.82 1.21
CA ALA A 346 -15.95 -6.84 0.32
C ALA A 346 -17.24 -7.38 -0.32
N VAL A 347 -17.26 -8.62 -0.81
CA VAL A 347 -18.46 -9.26 -1.36
C VAL A 347 -19.55 -9.39 -0.29
N GLN A 348 -19.19 -9.72 0.95
CA GLN A 348 -20.14 -9.73 2.08
C GLN A 348 -20.75 -8.35 2.37
N ALA A 349 -20.03 -7.28 2.05
CA ALA A 349 -20.50 -5.90 2.13
C ALA A 349 -21.12 -5.39 0.81
N GLU A 350 -21.55 -6.30 -0.07
CA GLU A 350 -22.24 -6.01 -1.33
C GLU A 350 -21.41 -5.15 -2.32
N VAL A 351 -20.08 -5.19 -2.22
CA VAL A 351 -19.20 -4.62 -3.24
C VAL A 351 -19.33 -5.43 -4.55
N PRO A 352 -19.54 -4.81 -5.72
CA PRO A 352 -19.81 -5.51 -6.98
C PRO A 352 -18.54 -6.08 -7.63
N LEU A 353 -17.87 -7.00 -6.94
CA LEU A 353 -16.70 -7.73 -7.42
C LEU A 353 -17.13 -9.03 -8.12
N GLY A 354 -16.52 -9.33 -9.27
CA GLY A 354 -16.56 -10.64 -9.91
C GLY A 354 -15.89 -11.72 -9.05
N GLY A 355 -16.14 -12.99 -9.39
CA GLY A 355 -15.51 -14.13 -8.72
C GLY A 355 -14.01 -14.22 -9.00
N LEU A 356 -13.26 -14.80 -8.06
CA LEU A 356 -11.84 -15.13 -8.25
C LEU A 356 -11.70 -16.36 -9.15
N ASP A 357 -10.98 -16.22 -10.27
CA ASP A 357 -10.69 -17.35 -11.18
C ASP A 357 -9.55 -18.21 -10.62
N LEU A 358 -9.88 -19.36 -10.03
CA LEU A 358 -8.90 -20.25 -9.41
C LEU A 358 -7.95 -20.95 -10.41
N THR A 359 -8.12 -20.74 -11.71
CA THR A 359 -7.18 -21.19 -12.75
C THR A 359 -6.14 -20.12 -13.11
N ASP A 360 -6.41 -18.86 -12.74
CA ASP A 360 -5.49 -17.74 -12.91
C ASP A 360 -4.42 -17.74 -11.82
N ILE A 361 -3.15 -17.63 -12.19
CA ILE A 361 -2.03 -17.57 -11.26
C ILE A 361 -2.09 -16.35 -10.31
N ASP A 362 -2.82 -15.30 -10.68
CA ASP A 362 -2.98 -14.11 -9.84
C ASP A 362 -4.07 -14.27 -8.78
N HIS A 363 -4.87 -15.33 -8.86
CA HIS A 363 -5.94 -15.66 -7.91
C HIS A 363 -5.75 -17.02 -7.24
N ALA A 364 -5.05 -17.97 -7.88
CA ALA A 364 -4.90 -19.31 -7.38
C ALA A 364 -4.00 -19.38 -6.15
N LEU A 365 -4.40 -20.17 -5.14
CA LEU A 365 -3.56 -20.50 -4.00
C LEU A 365 -2.89 -21.86 -4.24
N PRO A 366 -1.56 -21.97 -4.30
CA PRO A 366 -0.92 -23.27 -4.47
C PRO A 366 -1.19 -24.19 -3.28
N SER A 367 -1.28 -25.50 -3.55
CA SER A 367 -1.56 -26.52 -2.52
C SER A 367 -0.57 -26.46 -1.35
N ALA A 368 0.70 -26.18 -1.62
CA ALA A 368 1.73 -26.01 -0.60
C ALA A 368 1.40 -24.86 0.38
N LEU A 369 0.91 -23.72 -0.13
CA LEU A 369 0.49 -22.61 0.72
C LEU A 369 -0.78 -22.98 1.51
N GLN A 370 -1.76 -23.60 0.86
CA GLN A 370 -2.99 -24.04 1.52
C GLN A 370 -2.69 -24.99 2.69
N SER A 371 -1.82 -26.00 2.50
CA SER A 371 -1.41 -26.92 3.56
C SER A 371 -0.64 -26.22 4.69
N ALA A 372 0.22 -25.25 4.36
CA ALA A 372 0.95 -24.49 5.37
C ALA A 372 0.01 -23.62 6.21
N ILE A 373 -0.96 -22.94 5.58
CA ILE A 373 -1.99 -22.15 6.27
C ILE A 373 -2.86 -23.05 7.15
N ALA A 374 -3.31 -24.20 6.63
CA ALA A 374 -4.12 -25.13 7.40
C ALA A 374 -3.37 -25.66 8.64
N SER A 375 -2.08 -25.95 8.50
CA SER A 375 -1.22 -26.39 9.61
C SER A 375 -1.07 -25.28 10.67
N TRP A 376 -0.80 -24.05 10.24
CA TRP A 376 -0.71 -22.88 11.11
C TRP A 376 -2.02 -22.62 11.86
N GLN A 377 -3.16 -22.66 11.17
CA GLN A 377 -4.48 -22.48 11.77
C GLN A 377 -4.82 -23.60 12.76
N SER A 378 -4.50 -24.85 12.42
CA SER A 378 -4.72 -26.01 13.30
C SER A 378 -3.86 -25.94 14.57
N ALA A 379 -2.72 -25.27 14.51
CA ALA A 379 -1.85 -24.98 15.67
C ALA A 379 -2.28 -23.76 16.48
N GLY A 380 -3.47 -23.20 16.22
CA GLY A 380 -4.04 -22.06 16.94
C GLY A 380 -3.87 -20.70 16.24
N GLY A 381 -3.20 -20.64 15.09
CA GLY A 381 -3.16 -19.44 14.26
C GLY A 381 -2.44 -18.23 14.89
N SER A 382 -1.52 -18.45 15.85
CA SER A 382 -0.74 -17.37 16.47
C SER A 382 0.16 -16.69 15.43
N LEU A 383 0.16 -15.36 15.41
CA LEU A 383 0.99 -14.59 14.49
C LEU A 383 2.48 -14.70 14.84
N GLU A 384 2.80 -14.83 16.13
CA GLU A 384 4.17 -14.97 16.66
C GLU A 384 4.86 -16.24 16.13
N THR A 385 4.09 -17.32 15.99
CA THR A 385 4.57 -18.63 15.50
C THR A 385 4.31 -18.85 14.02
N SER A 386 3.69 -17.88 13.32
CA SER A 386 3.30 -18.04 11.92
C SER A 386 4.48 -18.31 10.99
N ARG A 387 5.67 -17.80 11.33
CA ARG A 387 6.92 -18.09 10.59
C ARG A 387 7.31 -19.56 10.64
N ASP A 388 6.99 -20.32 11.68
CA ASP A 388 7.36 -21.73 11.76
C ASP A 388 6.67 -22.55 10.65
N TYR A 389 5.47 -22.12 10.24
CA TYR A 389 4.66 -22.78 9.21
C TYR A 389 4.81 -22.11 7.84
N LEU A 390 4.82 -20.78 7.82
CA LEU A 390 4.77 -19.97 6.60
C LEU A 390 6.15 -19.42 6.20
N HIS A 391 7.26 -19.94 6.78
CA HIS A 391 8.62 -19.48 6.45
C HIS A 391 8.90 -19.46 4.95
N GLY A 392 8.31 -20.37 4.16
CA GLY A 392 8.52 -20.41 2.72
C GLY A 392 7.93 -19.21 1.96
N PHE A 393 6.98 -18.50 2.58
CA PHE A 393 6.15 -17.47 1.95
C PHE A 393 6.29 -16.09 2.59
N ILE A 394 6.69 -16.00 3.87
CA ILE A 394 6.90 -14.72 4.56
C ILE A 394 8.26 -14.14 4.16
N HIS A 395 8.24 -12.92 3.64
CA HIS A 395 9.45 -12.15 3.34
C HIS A 395 9.95 -11.39 4.57
N THR A 396 11.21 -10.99 4.50
CA THR A 396 11.92 -10.21 5.49
C THR A 396 11.77 -8.73 5.16
N SER A 397 11.01 -8.02 5.98
CA SER A 397 10.83 -6.57 5.81
C SER A 397 12.12 -5.76 6.02
N HIS A 398 13.00 -6.17 6.93
CA HIS A 398 14.26 -5.47 7.20
C HIS A 398 15.44 -6.44 7.41
N SER A 399 16.54 -6.21 6.68
CA SER A 399 17.84 -6.84 6.96
C SER A 399 18.57 -6.05 8.03
N ILE A 400 18.93 -6.70 9.14
CA ILE A 400 19.68 -6.11 10.27
C ILE A 400 21.08 -5.58 9.88
N TYR A 401 21.59 -5.96 8.71
CA TYR A 401 22.79 -5.36 8.13
C TYR A 401 22.40 -4.53 6.91
N LYS A 402 22.52 -3.21 7.04
CA LYS A 402 22.33 -2.26 5.95
C LYS A 402 23.44 -2.45 4.92
N PHE A 403 23.09 -2.72 3.66
CA PHE A 403 24.03 -2.54 2.56
C PHE A 403 24.47 -1.07 2.51
N GLY A 404 25.79 -0.86 2.51
CA GLY A 404 26.41 0.45 2.64
C GLY A 404 25.96 1.46 1.58
N LEU A 405 25.21 2.46 2.03
CA LEU A 405 25.16 3.81 1.46
C LEU A 405 25.07 4.80 2.63
N ALA A 406 26.18 4.92 3.38
CA ALA A 406 26.42 6.04 4.29
C ALA A 406 27.92 6.17 4.60
N ARG A 407 28.70 6.59 3.61
CA ARG A 407 29.96 7.31 3.84
C ARG A 407 30.17 8.34 2.73
N ILE A 408 29.48 9.48 2.86
CA ILE A 408 30.12 10.76 2.51
C ILE A 408 30.53 11.35 3.85
N SER A 409 31.68 10.89 4.36
CA SER A 409 32.36 11.58 5.45
C SER A 409 33.10 12.77 4.84
N HIS A 410 32.76 13.96 5.33
CA HIS A 410 33.49 15.21 5.12
C HIS A 410 35.01 15.00 5.08
N ARG A 411 35.64 15.46 4.00
CA ARG A 411 37.04 15.89 4.06
C ARG A 411 37.05 17.37 4.40
N SER A 412 37.55 17.70 5.59
CA SER A 412 38.64 18.69 5.74
C SER A 412 39.25 18.58 7.14
N PRO A 413 40.58 18.78 7.28
CA PRO A 413 41.30 18.59 8.53
C PRO A 413 41.39 19.93 9.30
N ALA A 414 40.96 19.97 10.57
CA ALA A 414 41.45 20.95 11.52
C ALA A 414 41.07 20.61 12.98
N SER A 415 42.07 20.78 13.84
CA SER A 415 42.05 21.01 15.29
C SER A 415 41.44 19.94 16.21
N LEU A 416 42.36 19.16 16.78
CA LEU A 416 42.37 18.78 18.19
C LEU A 416 42.13 20.01 19.09
N ALA A 417 41.16 19.88 20.00
CA ALA A 417 40.93 20.61 21.26
C ALA A 417 39.49 21.14 21.31
N ASP A 418 38.60 20.45 22.01
CA ASP A 418 37.99 21.00 23.23
C ASP A 418 36.87 20.12 23.81
N CYS A 419 36.87 20.13 25.13
CA CYS A 419 35.72 19.91 26.02
C CYS A 419 35.15 18.49 26.21
N ALA A 420 35.78 17.85 27.19
CA ALA A 420 35.15 17.07 28.25
C ALA A 420 33.70 17.48 28.60
N GLY A 421 32.84 16.48 28.82
CA GLY A 421 31.54 16.67 29.48
C GLY A 421 30.71 15.38 29.58
N TYR A 422 30.72 14.77 30.79
CA TYR A 422 29.65 13.96 31.40
C TYR A 422 29.08 12.75 30.63
N ARG A 423 29.46 11.49 30.92
CA ARG A 423 29.04 10.58 32.02
C ARG A 423 27.52 10.49 32.30
N HIS A 424 27.11 9.22 32.50
CA HIS A 424 25.86 8.65 33.06
C HIS A 424 24.76 8.29 32.05
N TYR A 425 24.07 7.13 32.08
CA TYR A 425 23.98 6.01 33.03
C TYR A 425 23.68 4.71 32.25
N ARG A 426 24.28 3.59 32.68
CA ARG A 426 23.94 2.22 32.28
C ARG A 426 22.71 1.72 33.06
N SER A 427 21.98 0.80 32.43
CA SER A 427 21.33 -0.41 32.97
C SER A 427 20.42 -0.29 34.19
N PHE A 428 19.17 -0.76 34.07
CA PHE A 428 18.48 -1.51 35.11
C PHE A 428 17.35 -2.36 34.52
N ALA A 429 17.49 -3.69 34.61
CA ALA A 429 16.43 -4.64 34.93
C ALA A 429 17.00 -6.07 34.98
N ALA A 430 17.46 -6.45 36.17
CA ALA A 430 17.42 -7.79 36.74
C ALA A 430 17.21 -7.52 38.25
N GLU A 431 16.02 -7.83 38.78
CA GLU A 431 15.81 -8.95 39.73
C GLU A 431 16.33 -8.60 41.15
N ILE A 432 15.62 -8.71 42.27
CA ILE A 432 14.49 -9.52 42.79
C ILE A 432 14.04 -8.82 44.10
N ASP A 433 12.77 -8.97 44.50
CA ASP A 433 12.18 -8.59 45.83
C ASP A 433 12.24 -7.12 46.30
#